data_AF-A0A8T5G2M6-F1
#
_entry.id   AF-A0A8T5G2M6-F1
#
_cell.length_a   1.000
_cell.length_b   1.000
_cell.length_c   1.000
_cell.angle_alpha   90.00
_cell.angle_beta   90.00
_cell.angle_gamma   90.00
#
_symmetry.space_group_name_H-M   'P 1'
#
loop_
_entity.id
_entity.type
_entity.pdbx_description
1 polymer ?
#
loop_
_entity_poly.entity_id
_entity_poly.type
_entity_poly.pdbx_seq_one_letter_code
_entity_poly.pdbx_strand_id
1 'polypeptide(L)'
;MENKKNNIILIIIANLIFVTIFFSQTSIVISDPTLNNSNTTAEGGNLTPLNIYSSQQQTGRWQGFFGSVSGGITLDDGSNNTFYDWGLVEANGEILATRQIITDWSNINCSNQTEIYKEEERLDITNGSIDSINETFTNTAHPTFQVSGLTISDCRATRTYSNGTEDAAFWNVMLNVNSTLTVYTSIMDNDQIGFNESLYDFQLLVPVNWTSGQSTYNIYIELT
;
A
#
# COMPACT_ATOMS: atom_id res chain seq x y z
N MET A 1 -63.70 46.10 2.87
CA MET A 1 -63.39 45.40 1.61
C MET A 1 -61.89 45.18 1.57
N GLU A 2 -61.50 44.08 2.19
CA GLU A 2 -60.15 43.52 2.15
C GLU A 2 -59.85 42.97 0.76
N ASN A 3 -58.59 43.01 0.34
CA ASN A 3 -57.93 41.82 -0.20
C ASN A 3 -56.42 41.97 -0.11
N LYS A 4 -55.90 41.31 0.94
CA LYS A 4 -54.50 41.01 1.22
C LYS A 4 -53.93 40.21 0.03
N LYS A 5 -52.85 40.70 -0.59
CA LYS A 5 -52.07 39.91 -1.55
C LYS A 5 -51.42 38.74 -0.82
N ASN A 6 -51.90 37.53 -1.10
CA ASN A 6 -51.31 36.27 -0.66
C ASN A 6 -49.95 36.05 -1.35
N ASN A 7 -48.86 36.25 -0.61
CA ASN A 7 -47.56 35.71 -0.99
C ASN A 7 -47.52 34.25 -0.54
N ILE A 8 -47.76 33.33 -1.47
CA ILE A 8 -47.55 31.90 -1.27
C ILE A 8 -46.03 31.67 -1.27
N ILE A 9 -45.46 31.45 -0.09
CA ILE A 9 -44.09 30.96 0.07
C ILE A 9 -44.11 29.47 -0.27
N LEU A 10 -43.58 29.13 -1.43
CA LEU A 10 -43.38 27.75 -1.86
C LEU A 10 -42.15 27.19 -1.12
N ILE A 11 -42.38 26.44 -0.04
CA ILE A 11 -41.30 25.70 0.64
C ILE A 11 -41.00 24.46 -0.22
N ILE A 12 -39.93 24.54 -1.01
CA ILE A 12 -39.36 23.37 -1.68
C ILE A 12 -38.59 22.60 -0.61
N ILE A 13 -39.18 21.51 -0.13
CA ILE A 13 -38.48 20.51 0.69
C ILE A 13 -37.54 19.77 -0.26
N ALA A 14 -36.27 20.17 -0.29
CA ALA A 14 -35.23 19.42 -0.97
C ALA A 14 -35.03 18.10 -0.22
N ASN A 15 -35.43 16.99 -0.83
CA ASN A 15 -35.07 15.65 -0.37
C ASN A 15 -33.55 15.52 -0.42
N LEU A 16 -32.93 15.56 0.75
CA LEU A 16 -31.51 15.29 0.92
C LEU A 16 -31.31 13.77 0.79
N ILE A 17 -31.01 13.31 -0.43
CA ILE A 17 -30.58 11.92 -0.65
C ILE A 17 -29.13 11.85 -0.16
N PHE A 18 -28.93 11.27 1.03
CA PHE A 18 -27.62 10.80 1.45
C PHE A 18 -27.18 9.69 0.48
N VAL A 19 -26.26 10.02 -0.42
CA VAL A 19 -25.51 9.01 -1.17
C VAL A 19 -24.50 8.43 -0.20
N THR A 20 -24.86 7.30 0.41
CA THR A 20 -23.92 6.48 1.15
C THR A 20 -23.01 5.81 0.13
N ILE A 21 -21.75 6.24 0.05
CA ILE A 21 -20.71 5.50 -0.65
C ILE A 21 -20.54 4.18 0.10
N PHE A 22 -20.99 3.09 -0.50
CA PHE A 22 -20.68 1.76 0.00
C PHE A 22 -19.22 1.46 -0.35
N PHE A 23 -18.34 1.56 0.65
CA PHE A 23 -17.05 0.86 0.58
C PHE A 23 -17.34 -0.63 0.63
N SER A 24 -17.18 -1.31 -0.51
CA SER A 24 -17.19 -2.76 -0.57
C SER A 24 -15.92 -3.29 0.09
N GLN A 25 -16.02 -3.65 1.37
CA GLN A 25 -14.97 -4.40 2.04
C GLN A 25 -15.06 -5.86 1.62
N THR A 26 -14.03 -6.36 0.94
CA THR A 26 -13.84 -7.79 0.75
C THR A 26 -12.71 -8.26 1.65
N SER A 27 -13.03 -9.10 2.62
CA SER A 27 -12.03 -9.88 3.36
C SER A 27 -11.82 -11.21 2.65
N ILE A 28 -10.59 -11.51 2.27
CA ILE A 28 -10.20 -12.81 1.70
C ILE A 28 -9.20 -13.44 2.67
N VAL A 29 -9.50 -14.68 3.08
CA VAL A 29 -8.63 -15.51 3.94
C VAL A 29 -8.11 -16.65 3.09
N ILE A 30 -6.78 -16.75 2.92
CA ILE A 30 -6.13 -17.85 2.20
C ILE A 30 -5.11 -18.49 3.15
N SER A 31 -5.16 -19.82 3.24
CA SER A 31 -4.27 -20.66 4.04
C SER A 31 -2.97 -21.02 3.31
N ASP A 32 -1.88 -21.04 4.08
CA ASP A 32 -0.47 -21.28 3.72
C ASP A 32 -0.17 -22.63 3.00
N PRO A 33 0.69 -22.67 1.94
CA PRO A 33 1.05 -23.90 1.25
C PRO A 33 2.32 -24.63 1.77
N THR A 34 2.08 -25.85 2.27
CA THR A 34 2.86 -27.11 2.13
C THR A 34 4.38 -27.16 2.37
N LEU A 35 4.75 -27.97 3.38
CA LEU A 35 6.10 -28.50 3.63
C LEU A 35 6.42 -29.67 2.66
N ASN A 36 7.57 -29.65 1.98
CA ASN A 36 8.04 -30.78 1.16
C ASN A 36 8.74 -31.84 2.04
N ASN A 37 8.31 -33.10 1.97
CA ASN A 37 8.95 -34.23 2.64
C ASN A 37 9.97 -34.92 1.71
N SER A 38 11.25 -34.97 2.11
CA SER A 38 12.27 -35.77 1.44
C SER A 38 12.59 -37.00 2.29
N ASN A 39 12.18 -38.19 1.84
CA ASN A 39 12.53 -39.45 2.48
C ASN A 39 13.79 -40.04 1.83
N THR A 40 14.79 -40.41 2.63
CA THR A 40 15.96 -41.18 2.18
C THR A 40 16.16 -42.41 3.09
N THR A 41 16.56 -43.53 2.53
CA THR A 41 16.87 -44.75 3.28
C THR A 41 18.33 -44.75 3.71
N ALA A 42 18.57 -44.94 5.02
CA ALA A 42 19.91 -45.04 5.59
C ALA A 42 20.41 -46.48 5.53
N GLU A 43 21.57 -46.71 4.93
CA GLU A 43 22.26 -48.00 4.88
C GLU A 43 23.53 -47.94 5.73
N GLY A 44 23.70 -48.89 6.66
CA GLY A 44 24.83 -48.91 7.59
C GLY A 44 26.16 -49.12 6.87
N GLY A 45 27.13 -48.25 7.14
CA GLY A 45 28.50 -48.34 6.59
C GLY A 45 28.79 -47.45 5.37
N ASN A 46 27.84 -46.60 4.96
CA ASN A 46 28.00 -45.66 3.83
C ASN A 46 27.77 -44.20 4.27
N LEU A 47 28.37 -43.24 3.56
CA LEU A 47 28.11 -41.81 3.71
C LEU A 47 27.19 -41.36 2.57
N THR A 48 25.89 -41.25 2.85
CA THR A 48 24.91 -40.76 1.87
C THR A 48 24.80 -39.24 1.97
N PRO A 49 25.12 -38.46 0.92
CA PRO A 49 24.84 -37.03 0.91
C PRO A 49 23.33 -36.80 0.84
N LEU A 50 22.77 -36.18 1.88
CA LEU A 50 21.38 -35.74 1.94
C LEU A 50 21.34 -34.22 1.73
N ASN A 51 20.86 -33.79 0.57
CA ASN A 51 20.59 -32.39 0.29
C ASN A 51 19.11 -32.12 0.50
N ILE A 52 18.76 -31.44 1.59
CA ILE A 52 17.41 -30.94 1.85
C ILE A 52 17.35 -29.51 1.31
N TYR A 53 16.50 -29.27 0.31
CA TYR A 53 16.20 -27.93 -0.17
C TYR A 53 14.83 -27.51 0.39
N SER A 54 14.75 -26.41 1.14
CA SER A 54 13.47 -25.75 1.37
C SER A 54 13.07 -25.04 0.08
N SER A 55 11.94 -25.42 -0.52
CA SER A 55 11.30 -24.56 -1.53
C SER A 55 11.07 -23.19 -0.88
N GLN A 56 11.36 -22.11 -1.62
CA GLN A 56 11.16 -20.73 -1.17
C GLN A 56 9.86 -20.63 -0.37
N GLN A 57 9.99 -20.40 0.93
CA GLN A 57 8.83 -20.25 1.81
C GLN A 57 8.24 -18.87 1.54
N GLN A 58 6.94 -18.81 1.26
CA GLN A 58 6.24 -17.52 1.26
C GLN A 58 6.29 -16.97 2.69
N THR A 59 6.68 -15.70 2.83
CA THR A 59 6.73 -15.09 4.16
C THR A 59 5.31 -14.86 4.68
N GLY A 60 5.05 -15.30 5.92
CA GLY A 60 3.83 -14.93 6.64
C GLY A 60 3.87 -13.50 7.21
N ARG A 61 4.94 -12.73 6.97
CA ARG A 61 5.15 -11.37 7.51
C ARG A 61 4.72 -10.26 6.56
N TRP A 62 4.57 -10.54 5.27
CA TRP A 62 4.38 -9.52 4.26
C TRP A 62 3.18 -9.82 3.37
N GLN A 63 2.47 -8.77 3.01
CA GLN A 63 1.43 -8.77 1.99
C GLN A 63 1.83 -7.80 0.88
N GLY A 64 1.77 -8.27 -0.37
CA GLY A 64 1.88 -7.42 -1.56
C GLY A 64 0.51 -7.01 -2.08
N PHE A 65 0.31 -5.73 -2.37
CA PHE A 65 -0.80 -5.21 -3.18
C PHE A 65 -0.23 -4.73 -4.52
N PHE A 66 -0.89 -5.07 -5.62
CA PHE A 66 -0.50 -4.62 -6.95
C PHE A 66 -1.74 -4.38 -7.79
N GLY A 67 -1.65 -3.50 -8.77
CA GLY A 67 -2.78 -3.19 -9.63
C GLY A 67 -2.54 -2.01 -10.55
N SER A 68 -3.61 -1.62 -11.24
CA SER A 68 -3.65 -0.44 -12.11
C SER A 68 -4.52 0.64 -11.49
N VAL A 69 -4.17 1.89 -11.73
CA VAL A 69 -4.89 3.08 -11.29
C VAL A 69 -5.63 3.66 -12.49
N SER A 70 -6.92 3.91 -12.32
CA SER A 70 -7.75 4.57 -13.35
C SER A 70 -8.44 5.79 -12.76
N GLY A 71 -8.56 6.86 -13.54
CA GLY A 71 -9.10 8.15 -13.12
C GLY A 71 -8.87 9.22 -14.17
N GLY A 72 -9.26 10.47 -13.90
CA GLY A 72 -8.99 11.61 -14.77
C GLY A 72 -9.03 12.90 -13.97
N ILE A 73 -8.23 13.90 -14.36
CA ILE A 73 -8.37 15.24 -13.80
C ILE A 73 -9.46 15.93 -14.63
N THR A 74 -10.57 16.27 -13.98
CA THR A 74 -11.66 17.03 -14.57
C THR A 74 -11.86 18.35 -13.84
N LEU A 75 -12.14 19.41 -14.59
CA LEU A 75 -12.65 20.65 -14.05
C LEU A 75 -14.18 20.59 -14.12
N ASP A 76 -14.79 20.22 -13.01
CA ASP A 76 -16.24 20.07 -12.91
C ASP A 76 -16.88 21.24 -12.14
N ASP A 77 -18.12 21.57 -12.47
CA ASP A 77 -18.95 22.38 -11.59
C ASP A 77 -19.60 21.54 -10.47
N GLY A 78 -20.26 22.20 -9.51
CA GLY A 78 -20.95 21.51 -8.40
C GLY A 78 -22.17 20.67 -8.81
N SER A 79 -22.50 20.59 -10.10
CA SER A 79 -23.53 19.73 -10.68
C SER A 79 -22.94 18.59 -11.53
N ASN A 80 -21.63 18.34 -11.43
CA ASN A 80 -20.86 17.37 -12.22
C ASN A 80 -20.89 17.64 -13.73
N ASN A 81 -21.05 18.90 -14.16
CA ASN A 81 -20.80 19.25 -15.56
C ASN A 81 -19.31 19.47 -15.76
N THR A 82 -18.69 18.65 -16.62
CA THR A 82 -17.28 18.76 -16.96
C THR A 82 -17.03 19.90 -17.94
N PHE A 83 -16.34 20.93 -17.47
CA PHE A 83 -15.88 22.05 -18.28
C PHE A 83 -14.64 21.65 -19.11
N TYR A 84 -13.75 20.85 -18.52
CA TYR A 84 -12.56 20.35 -19.18
C TYR A 84 -12.12 19.01 -18.59
N ASP A 85 -11.68 18.09 -19.45
CA ASP A 85 -11.16 16.78 -19.08
C ASP A 85 -9.74 16.66 -19.63
N TRP A 86 -8.76 16.52 -18.73
CA TRP A 86 -7.37 16.28 -19.09
C TRP A 86 -7.06 14.77 -19.20
N GLY A 87 -7.98 13.88 -18.82
CA GLY A 87 -7.75 12.44 -18.64
C GLY A 87 -6.78 12.13 -17.49
N LEU A 88 -6.55 10.85 -17.21
CA LEU A 88 -5.20 10.40 -16.82
C LEU A 88 -4.53 10.00 -18.12
N VAL A 89 -3.40 10.64 -18.42
CA VAL A 89 -2.60 10.21 -19.56
C VAL A 89 -1.71 9.04 -19.15
N GLU A 90 -1.24 9.03 -17.89
CA GLU A 90 -0.37 8.00 -17.29
C GLU A 90 -0.56 8.00 -15.75
N ALA A 91 -0.55 6.82 -15.11
CA ALA A 91 -0.65 6.68 -13.65
C ALA A 91 0.69 7.01 -12.98
N ASN A 92 0.91 8.29 -12.69
CA ASN A 92 2.09 8.79 -11.95
C ASN A 92 1.68 9.36 -10.59
N GLY A 93 2.46 9.07 -9.55
CA GLY A 93 2.21 9.48 -8.16
C GLY A 93 2.51 8.38 -7.15
N GLU A 94 1.75 8.32 -6.06
CA GLU A 94 2.03 7.43 -4.93
C GLU A 94 0.79 6.75 -4.37
N ILE A 95 0.95 5.47 -4.01
CA ILE A 95 -0.01 4.74 -3.17
C ILE A 95 0.54 4.71 -1.75
N LEU A 96 -0.21 5.24 -0.79
CA LEU A 96 0.18 5.32 0.61
C LEU A 96 -0.72 4.43 1.46
N ALA A 97 -0.14 3.61 2.33
CA ALA A 97 -0.86 2.70 3.21
C ALA A 97 -0.47 2.90 4.67
N THR A 98 -1.47 2.99 5.55
CA THR A 98 -1.24 3.13 6.99
C THR A 98 -2.29 2.42 7.83
N ARG A 99 -1.89 1.93 9.00
CA ARG A 99 -2.80 1.19 9.91
C ARG A 99 -3.74 2.10 10.71
N GLN A 100 -3.56 3.42 10.64
CA GLN A 100 -4.42 4.40 11.32
C GLN A 100 -4.82 5.51 10.34
N ILE A 101 -5.99 6.10 10.54
CA ILE A 101 -6.45 7.23 9.72
C ILE A 101 -5.55 8.44 9.98
N ILE A 102 -5.02 9.03 8.91
CA ILE A 102 -4.33 10.31 8.95
C ILE A 102 -5.31 11.43 8.61
N THR A 103 -5.42 12.42 9.48
CA THR A 103 -6.23 13.63 9.25
C THR A 103 -5.38 14.85 8.90
N ASP A 104 -4.07 14.79 9.12
CA ASP A 104 -3.13 15.88 8.85
C ASP A 104 -1.81 15.28 8.35
N TRP A 105 -1.46 15.61 7.11
CA TRP A 105 -0.26 15.15 6.41
C TRP A 105 0.92 16.13 6.53
N SER A 106 0.74 17.27 7.22
CA SER A 106 1.75 18.34 7.29
C SER A 106 3.07 17.93 7.94
N ASN A 107 3.10 16.82 8.68
CA ASN A 107 4.28 16.32 9.38
C ASN A 107 4.85 15.03 8.74
N ILE A 108 4.42 14.65 7.54
CA ILE A 108 4.97 13.47 6.85
C ILE A 108 6.47 13.67 6.60
N ASN A 109 7.28 12.68 6.94
CA ASN A 109 8.72 12.68 6.74
C ASN A 109 9.26 11.24 6.66
N CYS A 110 10.54 11.06 6.34
CA CYS A 110 11.20 9.75 6.37
C CYS A 110 11.11 9.09 7.74
N SER A 111 10.80 7.79 7.77
CA SER A 111 10.89 6.99 8.99
C SER A 111 12.33 6.90 9.47
N ASN A 112 12.56 7.15 10.77
CA ASN A 112 13.85 6.87 11.39
C ASN A 112 13.89 5.46 12.02
N GLN A 113 15.09 5.04 12.42
CA GLN A 113 15.34 3.71 12.99
C GLN A 113 14.45 3.37 14.20
N THR A 114 14.21 4.35 15.07
CA THR A 114 13.42 4.15 16.28
C THR A 114 11.94 3.95 15.94
N GLU A 115 11.45 4.63 14.91
CA GLU A 115 10.07 4.51 14.44
C GLU A 115 9.81 3.16 13.78
N ILE A 116 10.77 2.67 12.99
CA ILE A 116 10.72 1.34 12.38
C ILE A 116 10.65 0.26 13.47
N TYR A 117 11.51 0.32 14.49
CA TYR A 117 11.50 -0.65 15.58
C TYR A 117 10.19 -0.64 16.39
N LYS A 118 9.61 0.53 16.61
CA LYS A 118 8.29 0.63 17.25
C LYS A 118 7.19 0.03 16.38
N GLU A 119 7.31 0.13 15.06
CA GLU A 119 6.32 -0.48 14.17
C GLU A 119 6.45 -2.00 14.14
N GLU A 120 7.68 -2.53 14.14
CA GLU A 120 7.94 -3.96 14.31
C GLU A 120 7.34 -4.48 15.62
N GLU A 121 7.56 -3.76 16.74
CA GLU A 121 7.00 -4.09 18.04
C GLU A 121 5.46 -4.16 18.00
N ARG A 122 4.79 -3.18 17.38
CA ARG A 122 3.31 -3.19 17.25
C ARG A 122 2.78 -4.32 16.38
N LEU A 123 3.61 -4.86 15.49
CA LEU A 123 3.26 -5.95 14.59
C LEU A 123 3.78 -7.29 15.12
N ASP A 124 4.29 -7.35 16.34
CA ASP A 124 4.91 -8.54 16.93
C ASP A 124 6.05 -9.13 16.05
N ILE A 125 6.67 -8.30 15.22
CA ILE A 125 7.80 -8.68 14.38
C ILE A 125 9.06 -8.65 15.23
N THR A 126 9.77 -9.78 15.27
CA THR A 126 11.05 -9.85 15.98
C THR A 126 12.08 -9.00 15.26
N ASN A 127 12.60 -7.99 15.96
CA ASN A 127 13.69 -7.15 15.48
C ASN A 127 14.90 -7.98 15.04
N GLY A 128 15.46 -7.67 13.88
CA GLY A 128 16.62 -8.37 13.33
C GLY A 128 16.31 -9.76 12.77
N SER A 129 15.03 -10.16 12.70
CA SER A 129 14.66 -11.27 11.80
C SER A 129 14.96 -10.87 10.35
N ILE A 130 15.36 -11.84 9.54
CA ILE A 130 15.88 -11.60 8.17
C ILE A 130 14.90 -10.89 7.24
N ASP A 131 13.61 -10.97 7.53
CA ASP A 131 12.48 -10.36 6.84
C ASP A 131 11.70 -9.42 7.76
N SER A 132 12.35 -8.87 8.79
CA SER A 132 11.82 -7.74 9.56
C SER A 132 11.80 -6.46 8.72
N ILE A 133 11.03 -5.46 9.16
CA ILE A 133 10.89 -4.19 8.42
C ILE A 133 12.25 -3.52 8.25
N ASN A 134 13.06 -3.52 9.31
CA ASN A 134 14.40 -2.96 9.30
C ASN A 134 15.34 -3.65 8.30
N GLU A 135 15.26 -4.96 8.18
CA GLU A 135 16.12 -5.72 7.26
C GLU A 135 15.60 -5.68 5.81
N THR A 136 14.32 -5.41 5.60
CA THR A 136 13.71 -5.26 4.26
C THR A 136 13.96 -3.87 3.67
N PHE A 137 13.78 -2.80 4.45
CA PHE A 137 13.92 -1.41 3.99
C PHE A 137 15.31 -0.85 4.31
N THR A 138 16.32 -1.29 3.56
CA THR A 138 17.74 -0.99 3.82
C THR A 138 18.35 0.02 2.86
N ASN A 139 17.72 0.29 1.72
CA ASN A 139 18.19 1.27 0.75
C ASN A 139 17.74 2.69 1.17
N THR A 140 18.44 3.73 0.72
CA THR A 140 18.01 5.13 0.83
C THR A 140 17.93 5.84 -0.52
N ALA A 141 18.46 5.24 -1.59
CA ALA A 141 18.51 5.84 -2.90
C ALA A 141 17.23 5.51 -3.69
N HIS A 142 16.13 6.20 -3.41
CA HIS A 142 14.88 6.12 -4.18
C HIS A 142 14.62 7.44 -4.95
N PRO A 143 13.79 7.43 -6.01
CA PRO A 143 13.36 8.65 -6.72
C PRO A 143 12.74 9.67 -5.75
N THR A 144 13.00 10.95 -5.98
CA THR A 144 12.34 12.03 -5.22
C THR A 144 10.88 12.14 -5.65
N PHE A 145 9.99 12.31 -4.67
CA PHE A 145 8.55 12.47 -4.89
C PHE A 145 7.94 13.48 -3.92
N GLN A 146 6.64 13.77 -4.04
CA GLN A 146 5.93 14.70 -3.16
C GLN A 146 4.81 13.98 -2.41
N VAL A 147 4.62 14.33 -1.14
CA VAL A 147 3.41 13.96 -0.41
C VAL A 147 2.85 15.20 0.26
N SER A 148 1.61 15.57 -0.06
CA SER A 148 0.97 16.79 0.46
C SER A 148 1.81 18.05 0.19
N GLY A 149 2.52 18.09 -0.95
CA GLY A 149 3.41 19.18 -1.34
C GLY A 149 4.75 19.25 -0.60
N LEU A 150 5.08 18.24 0.23
CA LEU A 150 6.38 18.10 0.86
C LEU A 150 7.27 17.16 0.04
N THR A 151 8.51 17.59 -0.20
CA THR A 151 9.48 16.83 -0.97
C THR A 151 10.10 15.73 -0.13
N ILE A 152 10.03 14.50 -0.62
CA ILE A 152 10.53 13.30 0.05
C ILE A 152 11.74 12.76 -0.72
N SER A 153 12.87 12.62 -0.04
CA SER A 153 14.11 12.04 -0.58
C SER A 153 14.90 11.32 0.53
N ASP A 154 15.78 10.41 0.12
CA ASP A 154 16.76 9.75 0.99
C ASP A 154 16.16 8.97 2.17
N CYS A 155 14.90 8.56 2.06
CA CYS A 155 14.20 7.76 3.06
C CYS A 155 14.53 6.28 2.93
N ARG A 156 14.30 5.53 4.01
CA ARG A 156 14.48 4.08 3.97
C ARG A 156 13.50 3.45 3.00
N ALA A 157 14.03 2.65 2.09
CA ALA A 157 13.32 2.13 0.93
C ALA A 157 13.75 0.69 0.62
N THR A 158 12.94 0.04 -0.19
CA THR A 158 13.23 -1.26 -0.80
C THR A 158 12.63 -1.30 -2.20
N ARG A 159 13.05 -2.28 -3.00
CA ARG A 159 12.49 -2.51 -4.33
C ARG A 159 11.85 -3.89 -4.36
N THR A 160 10.70 -3.97 -5.02
CA THR A 160 10.09 -5.27 -5.29
C THR A 160 10.82 -5.97 -6.43
N TYR A 161 10.50 -7.25 -6.63
CA TYR A 161 11.12 -8.05 -7.67
C TYR A 161 10.20 -8.18 -8.87
N SER A 162 10.79 -8.21 -10.06
CA SER A 162 10.17 -8.59 -11.32
C SER A 162 10.81 -9.91 -11.77
N ASN A 163 10.03 -11.00 -11.78
CA ASN A 163 10.48 -12.34 -12.17
C ASN A 163 11.78 -12.81 -11.47
N GLY A 164 11.88 -12.60 -10.15
CA GLY A 164 13.06 -13.04 -9.37
C GLY A 164 14.31 -12.16 -9.51
N THR A 165 14.23 -11.04 -10.24
CA THR A 165 15.25 -9.99 -10.24
C THR A 165 14.72 -8.74 -9.55
N GLU A 166 15.56 -8.06 -8.78
CA GLU A 166 15.17 -6.78 -8.16
C GLU A 166 14.82 -5.76 -9.27
N ASP A 167 13.58 -5.27 -9.23
CA ASP A 167 13.01 -4.39 -10.25
C ASP A 167 13.45 -2.95 -10.02
N ALA A 168 13.68 -2.19 -11.09
CA ALA A 168 14.00 -0.78 -11.04
C ALA A 168 12.75 0.12 -10.91
N ALA A 169 11.57 -0.37 -11.29
CA ALA A 169 10.35 0.44 -11.37
C ALA A 169 9.70 0.69 -10.00
N PHE A 170 9.33 -0.37 -9.29
CA PHE A 170 8.48 -0.24 -8.11
C PHE A 170 9.26 -0.06 -6.80
N TRP A 171 9.39 1.20 -6.39
CA TRP A 171 9.96 1.60 -5.10
C TRP A 171 8.93 1.52 -3.99
N ASN A 172 9.34 0.97 -2.85
CA ASN A 172 8.60 1.01 -1.60
C ASN A 172 9.39 1.83 -0.58
N VAL A 173 8.78 2.86 0.01
CA VAL A 173 9.43 3.84 0.87
C VAL A 173 8.72 3.91 2.22
N MET A 174 9.50 4.01 3.30
CA MET A 174 9.02 4.13 4.68
C MET A 174 8.96 5.59 5.11
N LEU A 175 7.75 6.05 5.41
CA LEU A 175 7.47 7.38 5.94
C LEU A 175 6.79 7.28 7.31
N ASN A 176 6.86 8.36 8.07
CA ASN A 176 6.14 8.53 9.33
C ASN A 176 5.50 9.92 9.35
N VAL A 177 4.27 9.98 9.86
CA VAL A 177 3.63 11.27 10.22
C VAL A 177 4.02 11.65 11.65
N ASN A 178 4.21 10.65 12.51
CA ASN A 178 4.69 10.79 13.88
C ASN A 178 5.24 9.45 14.37
N SER A 179 5.71 9.41 15.62
CA SER A 179 6.35 8.23 16.19
C SER A 179 5.47 6.97 16.31
N THR A 180 4.16 7.11 16.11
CA THR A 180 3.18 6.02 16.14
C THR A 180 2.52 5.70 14.82
N LEU A 181 2.68 6.59 13.83
CA LEU A 181 1.96 6.49 12.58
C LEU A 181 2.95 6.36 11.44
N THR A 182 3.16 5.10 11.05
CA THR A 182 3.97 4.68 9.91
C THR A 182 3.11 4.63 8.65
N VAL A 183 3.71 5.00 7.53
CA VAL A 183 3.13 5.01 6.19
C VAL A 183 4.06 4.23 5.26
N TYR A 184 3.51 3.21 4.62
CA TYR A 184 4.16 2.44 3.57
C TYR A 184 3.76 3.05 2.24
N THR A 185 4.73 3.49 1.45
CA THR A 185 4.48 4.18 0.19
C THR A 185 5.02 3.37 -0.96
N SER A 186 4.21 3.13 -2.00
CA SER A 186 4.67 2.66 -3.30
C SER A 186 4.69 3.85 -4.26
N ILE A 187 5.85 4.11 -4.87
CA ILE A 187 5.94 5.07 -5.98
C ILE A 187 5.38 4.37 -7.22
N MET A 188 4.42 5.00 -7.88
CA MET A 188 3.78 4.48 -9.07
C MET A 188 4.67 4.69 -10.29
N ASP A 189 4.63 3.72 -11.20
CA ASP A 189 5.30 3.79 -12.49
C ASP A 189 4.41 3.09 -13.51
N ASN A 190 3.95 3.84 -14.51
CA ASN A 190 2.85 3.46 -15.40
C ASN A 190 3.20 2.24 -16.26
N ASP A 191 2.31 1.24 -16.27
CA ASP A 191 2.40 0.05 -17.13
C ASP A 191 3.76 -0.67 -17.08
N GLN A 192 4.36 -0.79 -15.90
CA GLN A 192 5.64 -1.50 -15.72
C GLN A 192 5.45 -3.00 -15.50
N ILE A 193 6.45 -3.78 -15.91
CA ILE A 193 6.43 -5.25 -15.79
C ILE A 193 6.61 -5.66 -14.33
N GLY A 194 5.52 -6.12 -13.71
CA GLY A 194 5.50 -6.57 -12.33
C GLY A 194 6.08 -7.96 -12.08
N PHE A 195 5.93 -8.40 -10.83
CA PHE A 195 6.50 -9.65 -10.29
C PHE A 195 6.13 -10.92 -11.08
N ASN A 196 5.02 -10.89 -11.81
CA ASN A 196 4.46 -12.00 -12.58
C ASN A 196 4.44 -11.76 -14.09
N GLU A 197 5.27 -10.84 -14.60
CA GLU A 197 5.37 -10.48 -16.02
C GLU A 197 4.14 -9.77 -16.61
N SER A 198 3.14 -9.41 -15.79
CA SER A 198 2.02 -8.55 -16.21
C SER A 198 2.32 -7.08 -15.97
N LEU A 199 1.59 -6.19 -16.63
CA LEU A 199 1.75 -4.75 -16.48
C LEU A 199 0.92 -4.24 -15.30
N TYR A 200 1.54 -3.41 -14.44
CA TYR A 200 0.91 -2.76 -13.30
C TYR A 200 1.44 -1.33 -13.15
N ASP A 201 0.70 -0.51 -12.40
CA ASP A 201 1.11 0.87 -12.09
C ASP A 201 1.78 0.96 -10.72
N PHE A 202 1.58 -0.02 -9.84
CA PHE A 202 2.20 -0.06 -8.52
C PHE A 202 2.37 -1.49 -7.99
N GLN A 203 3.36 -1.66 -7.10
CA GLN A 203 3.51 -2.82 -6.24
C GLN A 203 3.86 -2.36 -4.82
N LEU A 204 2.86 -2.36 -3.96
CA LEU A 204 2.97 -1.94 -2.56
C LEU A 204 3.23 -3.15 -1.66
N LEU A 205 4.26 -3.03 -0.84
CA LEU A 205 4.64 -3.99 0.18
C LEU A 205 4.27 -3.48 1.57
N VAL A 206 3.44 -4.23 2.30
CA VAL A 206 3.09 -3.92 3.70
C VAL A 206 3.29 -5.14 4.60
N PRO A 207 3.70 -4.95 5.87
CA PRO A 207 3.80 -6.05 6.81
C PRO A 207 2.44 -6.42 7.40
N VAL A 208 2.34 -7.63 7.94
CA VAL A 208 1.22 -8.07 8.76
C VAL A 208 1.68 -8.35 10.19
N ASN A 209 0.76 -8.30 11.15
CA ASN A 209 1.08 -8.69 12.52
C ASN A 209 1.43 -10.17 12.55
N TRP A 210 2.58 -10.50 13.13
CA TRP A 210 3.15 -11.85 13.15
C TRP A 210 2.26 -12.85 13.89
N THR A 211 1.71 -12.43 15.03
CA THR A 211 0.91 -13.30 15.89
C THR A 211 -0.44 -13.63 15.25
N SER A 212 -1.11 -12.63 14.66
CA SER A 212 -2.44 -12.80 14.06
C SER A 212 -2.41 -13.18 12.58
N GLY A 213 -1.27 -12.99 11.90
CA GLY A 213 -1.14 -13.10 10.45
C GLY A 213 -1.93 -12.03 9.68
N GLN A 214 -2.46 -11.00 10.33
CA GLN A 214 -3.39 -10.05 9.74
C GLN A 214 -3.11 -8.61 10.18
N SER A 215 -3.33 -7.67 9.27
CA SER A 215 -3.32 -6.24 9.55
C SER A 215 -4.24 -5.50 8.59
N THR A 216 -4.90 -4.45 9.09
CA THR A 216 -5.80 -3.62 8.30
C THR A 216 -5.10 -2.31 7.95
N TYR A 217 -5.15 -1.93 6.68
CA TYR A 217 -4.56 -0.71 6.15
C TYR A 217 -5.62 0.20 5.53
N ASN A 218 -5.49 1.50 5.78
CA ASN A 218 -6.16 2.56 5.06
C ASN A 218 -5.26 2.96 3.89
N ILE A 219 -5.81 2.94 2.67
CA ILE A 219 -5.08 3.24 1.44
C ILE A 219 -5.47 4.62 0.96
N TYR A 220 -4.47 5.42 0.62
CA TYR A 220 -4.57 6.75 0.05
C TYR A 220 -3.83 6.77 -1.28
N ILE A 221 -4.25 7.67 -2.17
CA ILE A 221 -3.60 7.88 -3.46
C ILE A 221 -3.32 9.38 -3.62
N GLU A 222 -2.10 9.70 -4.05
CA GLU A 222 -1.72 11.02 -4.52
C GLU A 222 -1.30 10.88 -5.99
N LEU A 223 -1.89 11.70 -6.86
CA LEU A 223 -1.63 11.69 -8.30
C LEU A 223 -0.86 12.97 -8.65
N THR A 224 0.13 12.84 -9.54
CA THR A 224 1.02 13.95 -9.96
C THR A 224 0.95 14.21 -11.45
#